data_AF-A7UR06-F1
#
_entry.id   AF-A7UR06-F1
#
_cell.length_a   1.000
_cell.length_b   1.000
_cell.length_c   1.000
_cell.angle_alpha   90.00
_cell.angle_beta   90.00
_cell.angle_gamma   90.00
#
_symmetry.space_group_name_H-M   'P 1'
#
loop_
_entity.id
_entity.type
_entity.pdbx_description
1 polymer ?
#
loop_
_entity_poly.entity_id
_entity_poly.type
_entity_poly.pdbx_seq_one_letter_code
_entity_poly.pdbx_strand_id
1 'polypeptide(L)'
;NAVQANDNELIDDIHIHGKTKGVARSGRIVNGVPVSIENYKFAVSLRIDDQYFCGGSIISVPHVLSAAHCVYPFLKNISRMSVYGGSTSPFSGGVSIPVIRAVNHPDFKPNPPSGLHDFDVAALTVPTNALRGRPNMAPISIQNVQVPAGTRCYVVGWGWTDF
;
A
#
# COMPACT_ATOMS: atom_id res chain seq x y z
N ASN A 1 -2.57 12.53 -4.36
CA ASN A 1 -1.14 12.74 -4.02
C ASN A 1 -0.71 11.67 -3.05
N ALA A 2 0.44 11.02 -3.28
CA ALA A 2 1.02 10.08 -2.32
C ALA A 2 1.53 10.81 -1.06
N VAL A 3 1.44 10.19 0.12
CA VAL A 3 1.90 10.67 1.45
C VAL A 3 2.44 9.45 2.23
N GLN A 4 3.50 9.40 3.06
CA GLN A 4 4.40 10.37 3.72
C GLN A 4 5.88 9.95 3.60
N ALA A 5 6.79 10.94 3.61
CA ALA A 5 8.17 10.79 4.08
C ALA A 5 8.54 11.98 4.97
N ASN A 6 8.75 11.77 6.27
CA ASN A 6 9.47 12.72 7.12
C ASN A 6 10.32 11.95 8.13
N ASP A 7 11.64 12.14 8.04
CA ASP A 7 12.68 11.58 8.88
C ASP A 7 12.99 12.42 10.16
N ASN A 8 12.24 13.48 10.44
CA ASN A 8 12.45 14.39 11.57
C ASN A 8 11.12 14.91 12.15
N GLU A 9 10.69 14.32 13.27
CA GLU A 9 10.30 15.08 14.48
C GLU A 9 9.97 14.09 15.60
N LEU A 10 10.68 14.23 16.71
CA LEU A 10 10.33 13.65 17.99
C LEU A 10 8.95 14.20 18.36
N ILE A 11 7.94 13.35 18.53
CA ILE A 11 6.76 13.74 19.29
C ILE A 11 7.02 13.33 20.74
N ASP A 12 7.93 14.07 21.37
CA ASP A 12 7.79 14.37 22.79
C ASP A 12 6.74 15.48 22.87
N ASP A 13 5.57 15.20 23.45
CA ASP A 13 5.11 15.98 24.61
C ASP A 13 3.73 15.57 25.10
N ILE A 14 3.69 15.41 26.42
CA ILE A 14 2.56 15.14 27.30
C ILE A 14 1.94 16.49 27.72
N HIS A 15 0.61 16.62 27.53
CA HIS A 15 -0.37 17.48 28.21
C HIS A 15 -0.29 19.04 28.14
N ILE A 16 -1.41 19.68 27.73
CA ILE A 16 -2.34 20.55 28.53
C ILE A 16 -3.09 21.55 27.60
N HIS A 17 -4.42 21.56 27.77
CA HIS A 17 -5.44 22.55 27.38
C HIS A 17 -5.09 23.73 26.44
N GLY A 18 -5.75 23.78 25.26
CA GLY A 18 -5.97 25.04 24.54
C GLY A 18 -6.43 24.89 23.09
N LYS A 19 -7.74 25.07 22.86
CA LYS A 19 -8.43 25.35 21.57
C LYS A 19 -7.65 25.11 20.26
N THR A 20 -7.92 24.00 19.59
CA THR A 20 -7.51 23.79 18.18
C THR A 20 -8.58 24.33 17.23
N LYS A 21 -8.23 25.35 16.45
CA LYS A 21 -8.95 25.73 15.23
C LYS A 21 -9.01 24.54 14.28
N GLY A 22 -10.18 24.31 13.67
CA GLY A 22 -10.50 23.13 12.89
C GLY A 22 -9.47 22.84 11.80
N VAL A 23 -8.72 21.76 12.00
CA VAL A 23 -7.97 21.10 10.94
C VAL A 23 -9.00 20.35 10.09
N ALA A 24 -9.19 20.79 8.85
CA ALA A 24 -9.94 20.01 7.86
C ALA A 24 -9.25 18.65 7.72
N ARG A 25 -9.87 17.61 8.29
CA ARG A 25 -9.37 16.23 8.23
C ARG A 25 -9.61 15.67 6.83
N SER A 26 -8.75 16.05 5.89
CA SER A 26 -8.55 15.25 4.68
C SER A 26 -7.93 13.94 5.15
N GLY A 27 -8.59 12.79 4.94
CA GLY A 27 -8.13 11.45 5.31
C GLY A 27 -6.81 11.04 4.64
N ARG A 28 -5.75 11.74 5.02
CA ARG A 28 -4.35 11.42 4.75
C ARG A 28 -3.85 10.49 5.86
N ILE A 29 -2.71 9.85 5.62
CA ILE A 29 -1.87 9.40 6.74
C ILE A 29 -1.76 10.59 7.70
N VAL A 30 -2.20 10.40 8.94
CA VAL A 30 -2.28 11.48 9.93
C VAL A 30 -0.87 12.06 10.09
N ASN A 31 -0.72 13.36 9.81
CA ASN A 31 0.56 14.10 9.78
C ASN A 31 1.51 13.75 8.62
N GLY A 32 1.00 13.22 7.50
CA GLY A 32 1.78 12.94 6.30
C GLY A 32 2.11 14.15 5.42
N VAL A 33 3.27 14.08 4.74
CA VAL A 33 3.69 15.07 3.73
C VAL A 33 3.63 14.50 2.31
N PRO A 34 3.31 15.30 1.29
CA PRO A 34 3.31 14.83 -0.09
C PRO A 34 4.69 14.33 -0.54
N VAL A 35 4.72 13.20 -1.27
CA VAL A 35 5.95 12.60 -1.83
C VAL A 35 5.81 12.27 -3.31
N SER A 36 6.94 12.10 -4.00
CA SER A 36 6.99 11.66 -5.40
C SER A 36 7.11 10.13 -5.51
N ILE A 37 6.40 9.53 -6.48
CA ILE A 37 6.52 8.10 -6.81
C ILE A 37 7.94 7.69 -7.20
N GLU A 38 8.75 8.64 -7.68
CA GLU A 38 10.15 8.43 -8.05
C GLU A 38 11.00 7.93 -6.87
N ASN A 39 10.63 8.30 -5.65
CA ASN A 39 11.31 7.89 -4.42
C ASN A 39 10.77 6.55 -3.87
N TYR A 40 9.59 6.13 -4.33
CA TYR A 40 8.85 4.98 -3.80
C TYR A 40 8.33 4.09 -4.92
N LYS A 41 9.21 3.74 -5.87
CA LYS A 41 8.88 3.01 -7.10
C LYS A 41 8.23 1.63 -6.87
N PHE A 42 8.32 1.09 -5.66
CA PHE A 42 7.67 -0.16 -5.28
C PHE A 42 6.19 0.03 -4.94
N ALA A 43 5.78 1.24 -4.55
CA ALA A 43 4.42 1.51 -4.11
C ALA A 43 3.45 1.42 -5.29
N VAL A 44 2.38 0.64 -5.12
CA VAL A 44 1.33 0.47 -6.11
C VAL A 44 -0.04 0.49 -5.43
N SER A 45 -1.06 0.82 -6.21
CA SER A 45 -2.46 0.68 -5.82
C SER A 45 -2.99 -0.65 -6.34
N LEU A 46 -3.52 -1.48 -5.45
CA LEU A 46 -4.42 -2.55 -5.82
C LEU A 46 -5.79 -1.95 -6.10
N ARG A 47 -6.31 -2.22 -7.29
CA ARG A 47 -7.59 -1.71 -7.77
C ARG A 47 -8.58 -2.83 -8.04
N ILE A 48 -9.84 -2.52 -7.80
CA ILE A 48 -11.00 -3.37 -8.14
C ILE A 48 -11.88 -2.57 -9.09
N ASP A 49 -12.16 -3.12 -10.27
CA ASP A 49 -12.92 -2.44 -11.33
C ASP A 49 -12.35 -1.03 -11.61
N ASP A 50 -11.02 -0.96 -11.70
CA ASP A 50 -10.20 0.25 -11.90
C ASP A 50 -10.30 1.35 -10.82
N GLN A 51 -10.98 1.08 -9.70
CA GLN A 51 -11.03 1.97 -8.54
C GLN A 51 -10.00 1.60 -7.48
N TYR A 52 -9.43 2.59 -6.79
CA TYR A 52 -8.52 2.36 -5.66
C TYR A 52 -9.23 1.53 -4.59
N PHE A 53 -8.60 0.43 -4.17
CA PHE A 53 -9.12 -0.44 -3.12
C PHE A 53 -8.13 -0.54 -1.96
N CYS A 54 -6.89 -1.00 -2.25
CA CYS A 54 -5.82 -1.15 -1.27
C CYS A 54 -4.46 -0.70 -1.82
N GLY A 55 -3.44 -0.69 -0.95
CA GLY A 55 -2.05 -0.56 -1.34
C GLY A 55 -1.38 -1.91 -1.65
N GLY A 56 -0.23 -1.85 -2.29
CA GLY A 56 0.65 -2.99 -2.52
C GLY A 56 2.09 -2.55 -2.73
N SER A 57 3.00 -3.52 -2.74
CA SER A 57 4.44 -3.32 -2.96
C SER A 57 4.97 -4.27 -4.01
N ILE A 58 5.65 -3.76 -5.03
CA ILE A 58 6.39 -4.58 -5.99
C ILE A 58 7.56 -5.24 -5.25
N ILE A 59 7.64 -6.57 -5.28
CA ILE A 59 8.71 -7.33 -4.61
C ILE A 59 9.59 -8.09 -5.60
N SER A 60 9.15 -8.26 -6.84
CA SER A 60 9.96 -8.75 -7.97
C SER A 60 9.26 -8.43 -9.30
N VAL A 61 9.88 -8.79 -10.44
CA VAL A 61 9.37 -8.42 -11.78
C VAL A 61 7.91 -8.83 -12.03
N PRO A 62 7.41 -10.00 -11.58
CA PRO A 62 6.01 -10.35 -11.77
C PRO A 62 5.19 -10.34 -10.48
N HIS A 63 5.76 -9.98 -9.31
CA HIS A 63 5.08 -10.14 -8.03
C HIS A 63 4.89 -8.83 -7.27
N VAL A 64 3.66 -8.67 -6.76
CA VAL A 64 3.25 -7.59 -5.86
C VAL A 64 2.74 -8.23 -4.57
N LEU A 65 3.18 -7.70 -3.43
CA LEU A 65 2.69 -8.07 -2.11
C LEU A 65 1.56 -7.11 -1.69
N SER A 66 0.49 -7.64 -1.13
CA SER A 66 -0.61 -6.87 -0.54
C SER A 66 -1.18 -7.61 0.68
N ALA A 67 -2.29 -7.15 1.23
CA ALA A 67 -2.96 -7.78 2.36
C ALA A 67 -3.97 -8.85 1.89
N ALA A 68 -4.11 -9.92 2.65
CA ALA A 68 -5.04 -11.00 2.34
C ALA A 68 -6.50 -10.56 2.46
N HIS A 69 -6.84 -9.69 3.41
CA HIS A 69 -8.19 -9.14 3.54
C HIS A 69 -8.60 -8.32 2.30
N CYS A 70 -7.64 -7.69 1.62
CA CYS A 70 -7.90 -6.95 0.39
C CYS A 70 -8.20 -7.89 -0.79
N VAL A 71 -7.56 -9.06 -0.80
CA VAL A 71 -7.56 -9.97 -1.95
C VAL A 71 -8.63 -11.06 -1.82
N TYR A 72 -8.88 -11.55 -0.60
CA TYR A 72 -9.81 -12.63 -0.30
C TYR A 72 -11.19 -12.47 -0.94
N PRO A 73 -11.86 -11.29 -0.88
CA PRO A 73 -13.20 -11.13 -1.45
C PRO A 73 -13.25 -11.32 -2.97
N PHE A 74 -12.11 -11.22 -3.66
CA PHE A 74 -12.03 -11.19 -5.12
C PHE A 74 -11.32 -12.40 -5.72
N LEU A 75 -10.88 -13.38 -4.93
CA LEU A 75 -10.15 -14.57 -5.43
C LEU A 75 -10.92 -15.37 -6.50
N LYS A 76 -12.25 -15.34 -6.49
CA LYS A 76 -13.10 -15.97 -7.52
C LYS A 76 -13.27 -15.13 -8.78
N ASN A 77 -12.89 -13.85 -8.74
CA ASN A 77 -13.08 -12.85 -9.79
C ASN A 77 -11.79 -12.04 -10.02
N ILE A 78 -10.67 -12.72 -10.22
CA ILE A 78 -9.34 -12.11 -10.39
C ILE A 78 -9.33 -11.09 -11.54
N SER A 79 -10.16 -11.28 -12.57
CA SER A 79 -10.30 -10.36 -13.71
C SER A 79 -10.69 -8.94 -13.33
N ARG A 80 -11.27 -8.73 -12.13
CA ARG A 80 -11.60 -7.40 -11.58
C ARG A 80 -10.39 -6.69 -10.98
N MET A 81 -9.30 -7.42 -10.72
CA MET A 81 -8.13 -6.90 -10.03
C MET A 81 -7.08 -6.37 -11.01
N SER A 82 -6.58 -5.18 -10.72
CA SER A 82 -5.42 -4.60 -11.40
C SER A 82 -4.46 -3.95 -10.40
N VAL A 83 -3.20 -3.86 -10.80
CA VAL A 83 -2.17 -3.11 -10.08
C VAL A 83 -1.91 -1.83 -10.87
N TYR A 84 -2.11 -0.70 -10.22
CA TYR A 84 -1.80 0.61 -10.76
C TYR A 84 -0.53 1.20 -10.14
N GLY A 85 0.37 1.72 -10.96
CA GLY A 85 1.59 2.36 -10.47
C GLY A 85 2.30 3.23 -11.51
N GLY A 86 3.49 3.72 -11.14
CA GLY A 86 4.30 4.61 -12.00
C GLY A 86 3.90 6.09 -11.94
N SER A 87 2.94 6.49 -11.09
CA SER A 87 2.51 7.87 -10.93
C SER A 87 2.29 8.24 -9.46
N THR A 88 2.62 9.49 -9.11
CA THR A 88 2.28 10.12 -7.82
C THR A 88 0.77 10.34 -7.68
N SER A 89 0.08 10.55 -8.81
CA SER A 89 -1.38 10.71 -8.85
C SER A 89 -2.04 9.32 -8.84
N PRO A 90 -2.97 9.06 -7.90
CA PRO A 90 -3.74 7.82 -7.89
C PRO A 90 -4.77 7.77 -9.02
N PHE A 91 -4.95 8.84 -9.80
CA PHE A 91 -6.00 8.94 -10.81
C PHE A 91 -5.49 8.99 -12.25
N SER A 92 -4.25 9.42 -12.46
CA SER A 92 -3.73 9.71 -13.80
C SER A 92 -2.21 9.57 -13.92
N GLY A 93 -1.74 9.37 -15.15
CA GLY A 93 -0.30 9.32 -15.48
C GLY A 93 0.42 8.01 -15.14
N GLY A 94 -0.25 7.06 -14.49
CA GLY A 94 0.28 5.73 -14.22
C GLY A 94 -0.20 4.70 -15.24
N VAL A 95 0.18 3.44 -15.02
CA VAL A 95 -0.29 2.29 -15.80
C VAL A 95 -1.11 1.36 -14.91
N SER A 96 -2.20 0.83 -15.47
CA SER A 96 -2.98 -0.25 -14.86
C SER A 96 -2.56 -1.58 -15.50
N ILE A 97 -2.21 -2.57 -14.68
CA ILE A 97 -1.72 -3.88 -15.11
C ILE A 97 -2.65 -4.95 -14.52
N PRO A 98 -3.26 -5.83 -15.33
CA PRO A 98 -4.15 -6.86 -14.81
C PRO A 98 -3.39 -7.85 -13.93
N VAL A 99 -4.03 -8.27 -12.84
CA VAL A 99 -3.57 -9.41 -12.04
C VAL A 99 -4.00 -10.69 -12.76
N ILE A 100 -3.08 -11.64 -12.91
CA ILE A 100 -3.35 -12.94 -13.55
C ILE A 100 -3.44 -14.09 -12.54
N ARG A 101 -2.94 -13.89 -11.32
CA ARG A 101 -3.03 -14.85 -10.23
C ARG A 101 -2.94 -14.13 -8.89
N ALA A 102 -3.69 -14.58 -7.90
CA ALA A 102 -3.64 -14.08 -6.55
C ALA A 102 -3.67 -15.25 -5.56
N VAL A 103 -2.83 -15.20 -4.53
CA VAL A 103 -2.75 -16.22 -3.50
C VAL A 103 -2.63 -15.56 -2.14
N ASN A 104 -3.54 -15.88 -1.23
CA ASN A 104 -3.43 -15.50 0.17
C ASN A 104 -2.54 -16.47 0.93
N HIS A 105 -1.98 -16.04 2.06
CA HIS A 105 -1.34 -16.95 2.98
C HIS A 105 -2.30 -18.10 3.36
N PRO A 106 -1.86 -19.38 3.35
CA PRO A 106 -2.73 -20.53 3.60
C PRO A 106 -3.41 -20.49 4.97
N ASP A 107 -2.75 -19.87 5.96
CA ASP A 107 -3.28 -19.76 7.33
C ASP A 107 -4.15 -18.52 7.56
N PHE A 108 -4.29 -17.63 6.57
CA PHE A 108 -5.16 -16.47 6.69
C PHE A 108 -6.61 -16.88 6.97
N LYS A 109 -7.20 -16.30 8.02
CA LYS A 109 -8.62 -16.47 8.35
C LYS A 109 -9.36 -15.16 8.10
N PRO A 110 -10.31 -15.12 7.15
CA PRO A 110 -11.00 -13.87 6.79
C PRO A 110 -11.91 -13.33 7.89
N ASN A 111 -12.51 -14.23 8.69
CA ASN A 111 -13.42 -13.87 9.79
C ASN A 111 -13.00 -14.62 11.05
N PRO A 112 -11.86 -14.26 11.68
CA PRO A 112 -11.39 -14.92 12.87
C PRO A 112 -12.26 -14.52 14.08
N PRO A 113 -12.61 -15.45 14.98
CA PRO A 113 -13.42 -15.13 16.16
C PRO A 113 -12.80 -14.06 17.08
N SER A 114 -11.46 -13.93 17.06
CA SER A 114 -10.71 -12.93 17.83
C SER A 114 -10.79 -11.51 17.27
N GLY A 115 -11.24 -11.34 16.02
CA GLY A 115 -11.09 -10.09 15.27
C GLY A 115 -9.64 -9.76 14.87
N LEU A 116 -8.67 -10.61 15.21
CA LEU A 116 -7.27 -10.46 14.83
C LEU A 116 -7.01 -11.19 13.51
N HIS A 117 -6.63 -10.45 12.48
CA HIS A 117 -6.30 -10.98 11.16
C HIS A 117 -4.83 -11.43 11.11
N ASP A 118 -4.54 -12.58 11.72
CA ASP A 118 -3.22 -13.21 11.55
C ASP A 118 -3.01 -13.65 10.10
N PHE A 119 -1.75 -13.64 9.67
CA PHE A 119 -1.33 -14.01 8.32
C PHE A 119 -1.99 -13.18 7.21
N ASP A 120 -2.28 -11.91 7.47
CA ASP A 120 -2.91 -10.99 6.53
C ASP A 120 -1.95 -10.52 5.42
N VAL A 121 -1.55 -11.47 4.56
CA VAL A 121 -0.63 -11.24 3.45
C VAL A 121 -1.05 -12.03 2.22
N ALA A 122 -0.95 -11.41 1.05
CA ALA A 122 -1.25 -12.00 -0.24
C ALA A 122 -0.20 -11.64 -1.29
N ALA A 123 0.09 -12.60 -2.16
CA ALA A 123 0.95 -12.42 -3.33
C ALA A 123 0.08 -12.35 -4.60
N LEU A 124 0.23 -11.25 -5.33
CA LEU A 124 -0.37 -11.02 -6.62
C LEU A 124 0.68 -11.26 -7.70
N THR A 125 0.30 -11.94 -8.78
CA THR A 125 1.14 -12.13 -9.97
C THR A 125 0.54 -11.34 -11.13
N VAL A 126 1.37 -10.53 -11.77
CA VAL A 126 1.08 -9.85 -13.04
C VAL A 126 1.82 -10.57 -14.19
N PRO A 127 1.48 -10.33 -15.46
CA PRO A 127 2.20 -10.96 -16.58
C PRO A 127 3.72 -10.72 -16.49
N THR A 128 4.53 -11.72 -16.83
CA THR A 128 5.97 -11.80 -16.51
C THR A 128 6.81 -10.56 -16.83
N ASN A 129 6.47 -9.83 -17.90
CA ASN A 129 7.21 -8.63 -18.33
C ASN A 129 6.44 -7.33 -18.05
N ALA A 130 5.29 -7.39 -17.38
CA ALA A 130 4.41 -6.27 -17.25
C ALA A 130 4.99 -5.11 -16.43
N LEU A 131 5.96 -5.35 -15.54
CA LEU A 131 6.63 -4.29 -14.77
C LEU A 131 8.00 -3.88 -15.35
N ARG A 132 8.54 -4.64 -16.32
CA ARG A 132 9.90 -4.44 -16.81
C ARG A 132 10.01 -3.16 -17.65
N GLY A 133 11.04 -2.36 -17.37
CA GLY A 133 11.36 -1.16 -18.16
C GLY A 133 10.37 -0.01 -18.00
N ARG A 134 9.44 -0.10 -17.03
CA ARG A 134 8.49 0.98 -16.79
C ARG A 134 9.12 2.07 -15.93
N PRO A 135 8.91 3.35 -16.27
CA PRO A 135 9.36 4.45 -15.44
C PRO A 135 8.65 4.38 -14.09
N ASN A 136 9.38 4.68 -13.02
CA ASN A 136 8.86 4.78 -11.66
C ASN A 136 8.17 3.52 -11.11
N MET A 137 8.56 2.36 -11.61
CA MET A 137 8.15 1.05 -11.08
C MET A 137 9.38 0.17 -10.90
N ALA A 138 9.65 -0.25 -9.66
CA ALA A 138 10.79 -1.10 -9.34
C ALA A 138 10.53 -1.88 -8.03
N PRO A 139 11.07 -3.11 -7.89
CA PRO A 139 10.89 -3.88 -6.67
C PRO A 139 11.61 -3.27 -5.47
N ILE A 140 11.02 -3.41 -4.29
CA ILE A 140 11.70 -3.25 -3.00
C ILE A 140 12.26 -4.60 -2.52
N SER A 141 13.38 -4.57 -1.80
CA SER A 141 13.97 -5.76 -1.21
C SER A 141 13.15 -6.26 -0.01
N ILE A 142 12.89 -7.55 0.05
CA ILE A 142 12.30 -8.21 1.22
C ILE A 142 13.40 -8.44 2.26
N GLN A 143 13.11 -8.12 3.52
CA GLN A 143 14.00 -8.42 4.63
C GLN A 143 13.93 -9.92 4.97
N ASN A 144 15.09 -10.54 5.16
CA ASN A 144 15.24 -11.93 5.58
C ASN A 144 15.72 -12.06 7.05
N VAL A 145 15.83 -10.93 7.75
CA VAL A 145 16.24 -10.83 9.14
C VAL A 145 15.23 -9.99 9.90
N GLN A 146 15.15 -10.24 11.21
CA GLN A 146 14.29 -9.45 12.07
C GLN A 146 14.79 -8.01 12.15
N VAL A 147 13.89 -7.08 11.86
CA VAL A 147 14.16 -5.64 12.02
C VAL A 147 14.15 -5.33 13.53
N PRO A 148 15.23 -4.74 14.09
CA PRO A 148 15.28 -4.41 15.51
C PRO A 148 14.15 -3.47 15.95
N ALA A 149 13.68 -3.64 17.19
CA ALA A 149 12.71 -2.72 17.77
C ALA A 149 13.30 -1.29 17.83
N GLY A 150 12.45 -0.29 17.54
CA GLY A 150 12.87 1.11 17.47
C GLY A 150 13.51 1.52 16.13
N THR A 151 13.69 0.60 15.18
CA THR A 151 14.09 0.97 13.81
C THR A 151 13.06 1.90 13.19
N ARG A 152 13.52 3.02 12.64
CA ARG A 152 12.65 3.98 11.97
C ARG A 152 12.24 3.43 10.61
N CYS A 153 10.94 3.39 10.38
CA CYS A 153 10.32 2.95 9.14
C CYS A 153 9.44 4.08 8.60
N TYR A 154 9.06 3.99 7.33
CA TYR A 154 8.13 4.92 6.70
C TYR A 154 6.95 4.17 6.08
N VAL A 155 5.85 4.87 5.88
CA VAL A 155 4.63 4.34 5.24
C VAL A 155 4.25 5.29 4.11
N VAL A 156 3.99 4.72 2.94
CA VAL A 156 3.57 5.46 1.75
C VAL A 156 2.26 4.89 1.22
N GLY A 157 1.37 5.77 0.78
CA GLY A 157 0.10 5.38 0.20
C GLY A 157 -0.70 6.58 -0.29
N TRP A 158 -1.90 6.29 -0.79
CA TRP A 158 -2.80 7.31 -1.34
C TRP A 158 -3.96 7.67 -0.43
N GLY A 159 -4.28 6.85 0.58
CA GLY A 159 -5.29 7.12 1.62
C GLY A 159 -6.73 7.26 1.10
N TRP A 160 -7.72 6.86 1.90
CA TRP A 160 -9.11 7.26 1.69
C TRP A 160 -9.34 8.59 2.41
N THR A 161 -9.74 9.64 1.69
CA THR A 161 -9.89 10.97 2.30
C THR A 161 -11.17 11.18 3.09
N ASP A 162 -12.11 10.24 3.02
CA ASP A 162 -13.48 10.43 3.47
C ASP A 162 -13.80 9.39 4.56
N PHE A 163 -14.20 9.90 5.73
CA PHE A 163 -14.82 9.16 6.85
C PHE A 163 -16.25 9.64 7.02
#